data_AF-K6ZV59-F1
#
_entry.id   AF-K6ZV59-F1
#
_cell.length_a   1.000
_cell.length_b   1.000
_cell.length_c   1.000
_cell.angle_alpha   90.00
_cell.angle_beta   90.00
_cell.angle_gamma   90.00
#
_symmetry.space_group_name_H-M   'P 1'
#
loop_
_entity.id
_entity.type
_entity.pdbx_description
1 polymer ?
#
loop_
_entity_poly.entity_id
_entity_poly.type
_entity_poly.pdbx_seq_one_letter_code
_entity_poly.pdbx_strand_id
1 'polypeptide(L)' 'MKELASLTERSCARPAINEFFFPNTSSDDYWTSTPSVINPERAWVIAFFNSSNTLKDKRLFVFTRLVRTAD' A
#
# COMPACT_ATOMS: atom_id res chain seq x y z
N MET A 1 -6.46 -5.16 -1.95
CA MET A 1 -5.04 -5.53 -1.72
C MET A 1 -4.25 -5.76 -3.03
N LYS A 2 -4.76 -6.52 -4.02
CA LYS A 2 -3.99 -6.92 -5.21
C LYS A 2 -3.42 -5.76 -6.03
N GLU A 3 -4.20 -4.70 -6.29
CA GLU A 3 -3.80 -3.56 -7.14
C GLU A 3 -2.59 -2.78 -6.61
N LEU A 4 -2.50 -2.52 -5.30
CA LEU A 4 -1.33 -1.84 -4.74
C LEU A 4 -0.15 -2.80 -4.57
N ALA A 5 -0.40 -4.07 -4.29
CA ALA A 5 0.66 -5.07 -4.10
C ALA A 5 1.36 -5.42 -5.42
N SER A 6 0.72 -5.25 -6.58
CA SER A 6 1.37 -5.40 -7.88
C SER A 6 2.34 -4.27 -8.22
N LEU A 7 2.31 -3.16 -7.48
CA LEU A 7 3.25 -2.04 -7.66
C LEU A 7 4.58 -2.26 -6.94
N THR A 8 4.68 -3.31 -6.11
CA THR A 8 5.86 -3.59 -5.31
C THR A 8 6.71 -4.69 -5.90
N GLU A 9 8.02 -4.45 -6.03
CA GLU A 9 9.01 -5.47 -6.40
C GLU A 9 9.72 -5.98 -5.14
N ARG A 10 9.58 -7.28 -4.85
CA ARG A 10 10.16 -7.90 -3.63
C ARG A 10 11.64 -8.22 -3.77
N SER A 11 12.17 -8.25 -4.99
CA SER A 11 13.54 -8.67 -5.27
C SER A 11 14.59 -7.60 -4.95
N CYS A 12 14.19 -6.32 -4.85
CA CYS A 12 15.07 -5.20 -4.47
C CYS A 12 14.45 -4.43 -3.30
N ALA A 13 14.70 -4.90 -2.08
CA ALA A 13 14.11 -4.30 -0.90
C ALA A 13 14.79 -2.97 -0.54
N ARG A 14 14.08 -1.87 -0.83
CA ARG A 14 14.18 -0.47 -0.32
C ARG A 14 14.68 0.56 -1.36
N PRO A 15 13.76 1.34 -1.97
CA PRO A 15 12.30 1.25 -1.90
C PRO A 15 11.78 0.05 -2.70
N ALA A 16 10.73 -0.61 -2.21
CA ALA A 16 10.07 -1.69 -2.94
C ALA A 16 9.13 -1.16 -4.05
N ILE A 17 9.01 0.16 -4.19
CA ILE A 17 8.31 0.83 -5.29
C ILE A 17 9.31 1.43 -6.28
N ASN A 18 8.96 1.39 -7.57
CA ASN A 18 9.75 2.09 -8.58
C ASN A 18 9.40 3.59 -8.58
N GLU A 19 10.24 4.39 -7.94
CA GLU A 19 10.06 5.85 -7.81
C GLU A 19 10.17 6.59 -9.15
N PHE A 20 10.83 6.00 -10.16
CA PHE A 20 10.91 6.58 -11.50
C PHE A 20 9.55 6.52 -12.24
N PHE A 21 8.85 5.39 -12.15
CA PHE A 21 7.51 5.25 -12.73
C PHE A 21 6.41 5.86 -11.84
N PHE A 22 6.65 5.98 -10.54
CA PHE A 22 5.70 6.50 -9.56
C PHE A 22 6.28 7.64 -8.71
N PRO A 23 6.67 8.77 -9.33
CA PRO A 23 7.36 9.86 -8.63
C PRO A 23 6.51 10.52 -7.53
N ASN A 24 5.19 10.44 -7.64
CA ASN A 24 4.25 10.97 -6.65
C ASN A 24 3.86 9.93 -5.59
N THR A 25 4.56 8.80 -5.48
CA THR A 25 4.31 7.79 -4.46
C THR A 25 5.52 7.63 -3.57
N SER A 26 5.46 8.24 -2.39
CA SER A 26 6.48 8.08 -1.36
C SER A 26 6.57 6.63 -0.91
N SER A 27 7.78 6.21 -0.53
CA SER A 27 8.10 4.90 0.03
C SER A 27 7.60 4.75 1.48
N ASP A 28 6.27 4.71 1.65
CA ASP A 28 5.59 4.72 2.95
C ASP A 28 4.42 3.73 2.97
N ASP A 29 3.63 3.72 4.04
CA ASP A 29 2.42 2.90 4.17
C ASP A 29 1.22 3.51 3.43
N TYR A 30 0.49 2.68 2.68
CA TYR A 30 -0.70 3.08 1.95
C TYR A 30 -1.90 2.20 2.29
N TRP A 31 -3.04 2.84 2.54
CA TRP A 31 -4.31 2.14 2.75
C TRP A 31 -4.72 1.33 1.53
N THR A 32 -5.28 0.16 1.79
CA THR A 32 -6.00 -0.63 0.78
C THR A 32 -7.49 -0.64 1.09
N SER A 33 -8.34 -0.85 0.08
CA SER A 33 -9.79 -1.01 0.27
C SER A 33 -10.19 -2.34 0.94
N THR A 34 -9.25 -3.10 1.49
CA THR A 34 -9.50 -4.41 2.12
C THR A 34 -9.58 -4.24 3.64
N PRO A 35 -10.76 -4.38 4.26
CA PRO A 35 -10.89 -4.32 5.72
C PRO A 35 -10.37 -5.61 6.38
N SER A 36 -10.12 -5.57 7.69
CA SER A 36 -9.89 -6.78 8.47
C SER A 36 -11.18 -7.59 8.61
N VAL A 37 -11.06 -8.92 8.56
CA VAL A 37 -12.19 -9.83 8.84
C VAL A 37 -12.44 -10.03 10.34
N ILE A 38 -11.45 -9.73 11.19
CA ILE A 38 -11.51 -9.96 12.64
C ILE A 38 -11.93 -8.69 13.38
N ASN A 39 -11.38 -7.53 12.99
CA ASN A 39 -11.63 -6.26 13.68
C ASN A 39 -12.08 -5.17 12.70
N PRO A 40 -13.35 -4.72 12.75
CA PRO A 40 -13.87 -3.71 11.83
C PRO A 40 -13.18 -2.35 11.92
N GLU A 41 -12.51 -2.04 13.03
CA GLU A 41 -11.72 -0.82 13.21
C GLU A 41 -10.37 -0.87 12.48
N ARG A 42 -10.01 -2.01 11.87
CA ARG A 42 -8.73 -2.19 11.16
C ARG A 42 -8.89 -2.43 9.67
N ALA A 43 -7.91 -1.97 8.91
CA ALA A 43 -7.78 -2.23 7.48
C ALA A 43 -6.34 -2.59 7.11
N TRP A 44 -6.18 -3.21 5.94
CA TRP A 44 -4.87 -3.58 5.43
C TRP A 44 -4.16 -2.37 4.80
N VAL A 45 -2.87 -2.24 5.11
CA VAL A 45 -1.94 -1.34 4.44
C VAL A 45 -0.85 -2.12 3.70
N ILE A 46 -0.26 -1.48 2.70
CA ILE A 46 0.95 -1.95 2.01
C ILE A 46 2.05 -0.94 2.23
N ALA A 47 3.20 -1.42 2.68
CA ALA A 47 4.42 -0.66 2.90
C ALA A 47 5.26 -0.64 1.62
N PHE A 48 5.37 0.50 0.95
CA PHE A 48 6.19 0.63 -0.26
C PHE A 48 7.70 0.63 0.00
N PHE A 49 8.14 0.76 1.25
CA PHE A 49 9.56 0.67 1.57
C PHE A 49 10.09 -0.77 1.57
N ASN A 50 9.27 -1.77 1.86
CA ASN A 50 9.71 -3.17 1.96
C ASN A 50 8.70 -4.21 1.44
N SER A 51 7.62 -3.79 0.78
CA SER A 51 6.56 -4.68 0.28
C SER A 51 5.84 -5.48 1.38
N SER A 52 5.86 -5.03 2.63
CA SER A 52 5.14 -5.70 3.72
C SER A 52 3.67 -5.29 3.79
N ASN A 53 2.84 -6.18 4.33
CA ASN A 53 1.41 -5.97 4.48
C ASN A 53 1.07 -6.08 5.97
N THR A 54 0.35 -5.12 6.53
CA THR A 54 -0.03 -5.15 7.94
C THR A 54 -1.43 -4.57 8.17
N LEU A 55 -2.05 -4.93 9.29
CA LEU A 55 -3.32 -4.38 9.73
C LEU A 55 -3.08 -3.14 10.60
N LYS A 56 -3.69 -2.02 10.23
CA LYS A 56 -3.63 -0.77 10.99
C LYS A 56 -5.01 -0.29 11.39
N ASP A 57 -5.08 0.45 12.48
CA ASP A 57 -6.29 1.12 12.94
C ASP A 57 -6.70 2.21 11.94
N LYS A 58 -7.97 2.21 11.53
CA LYS A 58 -8.52 3.13 10.53
C LYS A 58 -8.44 4.60 10.94
N ARG A 59 -8.21 4.90 12.22
CA ARG A 59 -8.05 6.27 12.74
C ARG A 59 -6.64 6.82 12.52
N LEU A 60 -5.69 6.00 12.08
CA LEU A 60 -4.33 6.45 11.78
C LEU A 60 -4.29 7.25 10.48
N PHE A 61 -3.46 8.29 10.47
CA PHE A 61 -3.10 9.02 9.27
C PHE A 61 -2.10 8.18 8.46
N VAL A 62 -2.58 7.59 7.36
CA VAL A 62 -1.79 6.78 6.43
C VAL A 62 -2.15 7.23 5.02
N PHE A 63 -1.21 7.13 4.08
CA PHE A 63 -1.40 7.63 2.73
C PHE A 63 -2.48 6.86 1.96
N THR A 64 -3.14 7.54 1.04
CA THR A 64 -4.08 6.94 0.09
C THR A 64 -3.63 7.26 -1.32
N ARG A 65 -3.66 6.27 -2.20
CA ARG A 65 -3.39 6.46 -3.63
C ARG A 65 -4.64 6.09 -4.42
N LEU A 66 -5.11 7.00 -5.26
CA LEU A 66 -6.20 6.73 -6.19
C LEU A 66 -5.68 5.84 -7.33
N VAL A 67 -6.46 4.83 -7.69
CA VAL A 67 -6.17 3.92 -8.80
C VAL A 67 -7.16 4.23 -9.92
N ARG A 68 -6.66 4.45 -11.14
CA ARG A 68 -7.49 4.53 -12.34
C ARG A 68 -7.58 3.15 -12.98
N THR A 69 -8.76 2.74 -13.41
CA THR A 69 -8.91 1.62 -14.32
C THR A 69 -8.46 2.06 -15.72
N ALA A 70 -7.81 1.17 -16.47
CA ALA A 70 -7.59 1.36 -17.89
C ALA A 70 -8.79 0.75 -18.62
N ASP A 71 -9.46 1.55 -19.43
CA ASP A 71 -10.47 1.09 -20.38
C ASP A 71 -9.80 0.49 -21.63
#